data_AF-A0AAV4ZPW5-F1
#
_entry.id   AF-A0AAV4ZPW5-F1
#
_cell.length_a   1.000
_cell.length_b   1.000
_cell.length_c   1.000
_cell.angle_alpha   90.00
_cell.angle_beta   90.00
_cell.angle_gamma   90.00
#
_symmetry.space_group_name_H-M   'P 1'
#
loop_
_entity.id
_entity.type
_entity.pdbx_description
1 polymer ?
#
loop_
_entity_poly.entity_id
_entity_poly.type
_entity_poly.pdbx_seq_one_letter_code
_entity_poly.pdbx_strand_id
1 'polypeptide(L)'
;MDDTPEIRDQLSRAWRSTLDAAVSNGAPPQAVIETMVEVAHHCFAEAFGATAAASYLQLLAEQLRAGERCETDELVRGAPEESTARTFMPADAEALIDPDWPTRNDLFG
;
A
#
# COMPACT_ATOMS: atom_id res chain seq x y z
N MET A 1 19.21 5.68 7.38
CA MET A 1 18.69 5.68 6.00
C MET A 1 17.53 6.65 6.00
N ASP A 2 17.55 7.62 5.11
CA ASP A 2 16.57 8.72 5.15
C ASP A 2 15.25 8.28 4.52
N ASP A 3 14.14 8.71 5.12
CA ASP A 3 12.81 8.52 4.57
C ASP A 3 12.61 9.51 3.42
N THR A 4 12.73 9.02 2.19
CA THR A 4 12.60 9.82 0.96
C THR A 4 11.40 9.37 0.13
N PRO A 5 10.78 10.27 -0.66
CA PRO A 5 9.68 9.90 -1.56
C PRO A 5 10.03 8.73 -2.49
N GLU A 6 11.25 8.70 -3.01
CA GLU A 6 11.73 7.67 -3.92
C GLU A 6 11.79 6.30 -3.24
N ILE A 7 12.24 6.25 -1.97
CA ILE A 7 12.25 5.03 -1.16
C ILE A 7 10.81 4.59 -0.87
N ARG A 8 9.90 5.52 -0.54
CA ARG A 8 8.48 5.21 -0.31
C ARG A 8 7.84 4.59 -1.56
N ASP A 9 8.08 5.15 -2.74
CA ASP A 9 7.60 4.61 -4.01
C ASP A 9 8.17 3.22 -4.30
N GLN A 10 9.46 2.99 -4.01
CA GLN A 10 10.06 1.67 -4.15
C GLN A 10 9.41 0.64 -3.21
N LEU A 11 9.19 1.00 -1.95
CA LEU A 11 8.53 0.14 -0.97
C LEU A 11 7.08 -0.17 -1.36
N SER A 12 6.32 0.81 -1.85
CA SER A 12 4.97 0.61 -2.35
C SER A 12 4.92 -0.38 -3.51
N ARG A 13 5.87 -0.31 -4.46
CA ARG A 13 5.98 -1.27 -5.56
C ARG A 13 6.33 -2.67 -5.06
N ALA A 14 7.24 -2.79 -4.10
CA ALA A 14 7.58 -4.08 -3.52
C ALA A 14 6.36 -4.75 -2.85
N TRP A 15 5.61 -4.00 -2.04
CA TRP A 15 4.38 -4.48 -1.40
C TRP A 15 3.32 -4.91 -2.41
N ARG A 16 3.16 -4.16 -3.52
CA ARG A 16 2.27 -4.52 -4.63
C ARG A 16 2.68 -5.85 -5.25
N SER A 17 3.96 -6.03 -5.54
CA SER A 17 4.50 -7.27 -6.12
C SER A 17 4.24 -8.48 -5.22
N THR A 18 4.41 -8.34 -3.90
CA THR A 18 4.08 -9.39 -2.93
C THR A 18 2.61 -9.78 -2.95
N LEU A 19 1.71 -8.78 -2.99
CA LEU A 19 0.27 -9.02 -3.10
C LEU A 19 -0.05 -9.78 -4.38
N ASP A 20 0.45 -9.31 -5.52
CA ASP A 20 0.19 -9.90 -6.83
C ASP A 20 0.71 -11.34 -6.91
N ALA A 21 1.89 -11.62 -6.34
CA ALA A 21 2.46 -12.95 -6.25
C ALA A 21 1.62 -13.89 -5.36
N ALA A 22 1.17 -13.43 -4.19
CA ALA A 22 0.34 -14.23 -3.29
C ALA A 22 -1.01 -14.60 -3.95
N VAL A 23 -1.65 -13.65 -4.62
CA VAL A 23 -2.89 -13.87 -5.37
C VAL A 23 -2.68 -14.82 -6.55
N SER A 24 -1.59 -14.66 -7.30
CA SER A 24 -1.25 -15.55 -8.42
C SER A 24 -1.03 -17.00 -7.97
N ASN A 25 -0.58 -17.20 -6.74
CA ASN A 25 -0.44 -18.51 -6.10
C ASN A 25 -1.75 -19.06 -5.49
N GLY A 26 -2.90 -18.42 -5.74
CA GLY A 26 -4.21 -18.91 -5.34
C GLY A 26 -4.72 -18.40 -3.99
N ALA A 27 -4.02 -17.48 -3.33
CA ALA A 27 -4.52 -16.87 -2.11
C ALA A 27 -5.69 -15.90 -2.40
N PRO A 28 -6.76 -15.88 -1.56
CA PRO A 28 -7.84 -14.91 -1.72
C PRO A 28 -7.34 -13.48 -1.54
N PRO A 29 -7.57 -12.55 -2.51
CA PRO A 29 -7.02 -11.19 -2.44
C PRO A 29 -7.37 -10.43 -1.16
N GLN A 30 -8.62 -10.55 -0.71
CA GLN A 30 -9.09 -9.88 0.51
C GLN A 30 -8.29 -10.35 1.74
N ALA A 31 -8.09 -11.66 1.90
CA ALA A 31 -7.37 -12.22 3.04
C ALA A 31 -5.90 -11.79 3.06
N VAL A 32 -5.25 -11.73 1.90
CA VAL A 32 -3.87 -11.24 1.78
C VAL A 32 -3.77 -9.78 2.22
N ILE A 33 -4.67 -8.92 1.72
CA ILE A 33 -4.67 -7.49 2.05
C ILE A 33 -4.92 -7.28 3.55
N GLU A 34 -5.91 -7.95 4.12
CA GLU A 34 -6.21 -7.87 5.56
C GLU A 34 -4.99 -8.27 6.41
N THR A 35 -4.32 -9.36 6.01
CA THR A 35 -3.12 -9.86 6.70
C THR A 35 -1.96 -8.86 6.59
N MET A 36 -1.72 -8.32 5.40
CA MET A 36 -0.68 -7.32 5.16
C MET A 36 -0.89 -6.05 6.01
N VAL A 37 -2.15 -5.60 6.16
CA VAL A 37 -2.51 -4.46 7.01
C VAL A 37 -2.29 -4.78 8.49
N GLU A 38 -2.70 -5.97 8.95
CA GLU A 38 -2.50 -6.41 10.33
C GLU A 38 -1.01 -6.44 10.70
N VAL A 39 -0.17 -7.04 9.85
CA VAL A 39 1.28 -7.09 10.03
C VAL A 39 1.89 -5.68 10.06
N ALA A 40 1.51 -4.82 9.10
CA ALA A 40 2.01 -3.44 9.06
C ALA A 40 1.66 -2.67 10.36
N HIS A 41 0.42 -2.81 10.82
CA HIS A 41 -0.03 -2.16 12.05
C HIS A 41 0.71 -2.69 13.28
N HIS A 42 0.90 -4.01 13.38
CA HIS A 42 1.65 -4.61 14.48
C HIS A 42 3.09 -4.09 14.54
N CYS A 43 3.81 -4.13 13.41
CA CYS A 43 5.18 -3.63 13.34
C CYS A 43 5.28 -2.13 13.67
N PHE A 44 4.29 -1.34 13.24
CA PHE A 44 4.25 0.09 13.59
C PHE A 44 4.01 0.30 15.09
N ALA A 45 3.10 -0.47 15.70
CA ALA A 45 2.84 -0.42 17.13
C ALA A 45 4.04 -0.88 17.97
N GLU A 46 4.83 -1.85 17.49
CA GLU A 46 6.09 -2.25 18.13
C GLU A 46 7.15 -1.14 18.08
N ALA A 47 7.28 -0.46 16.93
CA ALA A 47 8.28 0.59 16.75
C ALA A 47 7.94 1.91 17.45
N PHE A 48 6.67 2.29 17.48
CA PHE A 48 6.22 3.63 17.92
C PHE A 48 5.24 3.60 19.10
N GLY A 49 4.80 2.42 19.53
CA GLY A 49 3.83 2.22 20.60
C GLY A 49 2.38 2.14 20.10
N ALA A 50 1.57 1.34 20.80
CA ALA A 50 0.18 1.07 20.42
C ALA A 50 -0.71 2.32 20.34
N THR A 51 -0.53 3.28 21.27
CA THR A 51 -1.31 4.54 21.27
C THR A 51 -0.99 5.41 20.04
N ALA A 52 0.28 5.47 19.64
CA ALA A 52 0.68 6.22 18.45
C ALA A 52 0.14 5.56 17.18
N ALA A 53 0.19 4.23 17.09
CA ALA A 53 -0.40 3.46 16.00
C ALA A 53 -1.91 3.72 15.83
N ALA A 54 -2.67 3.64 16.92
CA ALA A 54 -4.10 3.89 16.90
C ALA A 54 -4.44 5.34 16.50
N SER A 55 -3.70 6.31 17.04
CA SER A 55 -3.88 7.73 16.71
C SER A 55 -3.58 8.02 15.24
N TYR A 56 -2.54 7.39 14.70
CA TYR A 56 -2.17 7.51 13.29
C TYR A 56 -3.23 6.92 12.35
N LEU A 57 -3.77 5.73 12.66
CA LEU A 57 -4.89 5.15 11.90
C LEU A 57 -6.13 6.03 11.94
N GLN A 58 -6.44 6.64 13.09
CA GLN A 58 -7.55 7.57 13.20
C GLN A 58 -7.35 8.79 12.30
N LEU A 59 -6.14 9.35 12.26
CA LEU A 59 -5.79 10.47 11.40
C LEU A 59 -5.90 10.10 9.91
N LEU A 60 -5.41 8.92 9.51
CA LEU A 60 -5.53 8.43 8.14
C LEU A 60 -7.00 8.26 7.74
N ALA A 61 -7.82 7.66 8.61
CA ALA A 61 -9.24 7.49 8.35
C ALA A 61 -9.96 8.84 8.20
N GLU A 62 -9.58 9.87 8.96
CA GLU A 62 -10.15 11.21 8.80
C GLU A 62 -9.75 11.87 7.48
N GLN A 63 -8.49 11.70 7.06
CA GLN A 63 -8.02 12.22 5.76
C GLN A 63 -8.75 11.59 4.58
N LEU A 64 -8.98 10.27 4.62
CA LEU A 64 -9.74 9.57 3.57
C LEU A 64 -11.18 10.09 3.49
N ARG A 65 -11.86 10.21 4.64
CA ARG A 65 -13.22 10.80 4.69
C ARG A 65 -13.25 12.24 4.20
N ALA A 66 -12.20 13.02 4.46
CA ALA A 66 -12.10 14.40 3.98
C ALA A 66 -11.95 14.46 2.45
N GLY A 67 -11.20 13.54 1.84
CA GLY A 67 -11.09 13.39 0.39
C GLY A 67 -12.42 13.05 -0.27
N GLU A 68 -13.13 12.03 0.23
CA GLU A 68 -14.46 11.62 -0.27
C GLU A 68 -15.47 12.78 -0.26
N ARG A 69 -15.45 13.60 0.79
CA ARG A 69 -16.32 14.79 0.90
C ARG A 69 -15.98 15.86 -0.15
N CYS A 70 -14.70 16.07 -0.44
CA CYS A 70 -14.28 17.03 -1.47
C CYS A 70 -14.65 16.55 -2.88
N GLU A 71 -14.42 15.27 -3.19
CA GLU A 71 -14.82 14.68 -4.48
C GLU A 71 -16.34 14.78 -4.69
N THR A 72 -17.12 14.52 -3.64
CA THR A 72 -18.58 14.65 -3.67
C THR A 72 -19.01 16.10 -3.92
N ASP A 73 -18.36 17.08 -3.28
CA ASP A 73 -18.63 18.51 -3.50
C ASP A 73 -18.25 18.99 -4.91
N GLU A 74 -17.19 18.44 -5.51
CA GLU A 74 -16.76 18.74 -6.89
C GLU A 74 -17.72 18.16 -7.93
N LEU A 75 -18.22 16.93 -7.71
CA LEU A 75 -19.26 16.31 -8.53
C LEU A 75 -20.58 17.09 -8.45
N VAL A 76 -20.99 17.54 -7.25
CA VAL A 76 -22.18 18.39 -7.07
C VAL A 76 -22.03 19.75 -7.76
N ARG A 77 -20.82 20.28 -7.90
CA ARG A 77 -20.52 21.53 -8.60
C ARG A 77 -20.32 21.39 -10.11
N GLY A 78 -20.30 20.17 -10.64
CA GLY A 78 -20.27 19.89 -12.09
C GLY A 78 -18.91 20.12 -12.75
N ALA A 79 -17.79 19.91 -12.05
CA ALA A 79 -16.47 19.91 -12.68
C ALA A 79 -16.34 18.71 -13.65
N PRO A 80 -15.76 18.89 -14.87
CA PRO A 80 -15.61 17.78 -15.81
C PRO A 80 -14.63 16.75 -15.24
N GLU A 81 -15.01 15.47 -15.32
CA GLU A 81 -14.16 14.32 -14.98
C GLU A 81 -12.95 14.25 -15.93
N GLU A 82 -11.92 15.06 -15.71
CA GLU A 82 -10.58 14.71 -16.17
C GLU A 82 -9.97 13.74 -15.15
N SER A 83 -10.57 12.56 -15.08
CA SER A 83 -9.98 11.39 -14.43
C SER A 83 -8.79 10.94 -15.29
N THR A 84 -7.64 11.57 -15.07
CA THR A 84 -6.38 10.89 -15.35
C THR A 84 -6.22 9.79 -14.31
N ALA A 85 -6.95 8.69 -14.50
CA ALA A 85 -6.49 7.39 -14.08
C ALA A 85 -5.11 7.25 -14.72
N ARG A 86 -4.06 7.55 -13.93
CA ARG A 86 -2.67 7.44 -14.35
C ARG A 86 -2.43 5.96 -14.57
N THR A 87 -2.72 5.48 -15.77
CA THR A 87 -2.38 4.15 -16.22
C THR A 87 -0.85 4.08 -16.20
N PHE A 88 -0.32 3.54 -15.09
CA PHE A 88 1.11 3.32 -14.92
C PHE A 88 1.48 2.17 -15.85
N MET A 89 2.01 2.50 -17.02
CA MET A 89 2.50 1.53 -18.00
C MET A 89 3.83 0.94 -17.49
N PRO A 90 3.95 -0.40 -17.34
CA PRO A 90 5.18 -1.06 -16.98
C PRO A 90 5.96 -1.37 -18.26
N ALA A 91 7.19 -0.88 -18.40
CA ALA A 91 8.02 -1.31 -19.52
C ALA A 91 9.47 -1.65 -19.13
N ASP A 92 10.06 -1.02 -18.10
CA ASP A 92 11.52 -1.14 -17.93
C ASP A 92 11.98 -1.63 -16.54
N ALA A 93 11.08 -2.13 -15.68
CA ALA A 93 11.42 -2.47 -14.28
C ALA A 93 11.29 -3.95 -13.91
N GLU A 94 11.17 -4.87 -14.89
CA GLU A 94 11.12 -6.32 -14.64
C GLU A 94 12.47 -6.93 -14.17
N ALA A 95 13.54 -6.14 -14.05
CA ALA A 95 14.90 -6.67 -13.89
C ALA A 95 15.49 -6.70 -12.47
N LEU A 96 14.74 -6.44 -11.37
CA LEU A 96 15.38 -6.38 -10.05
C LEU A 96 14.53 -6.81 -8.82
N ILE A 97 13.48 -7.61 -9.00
CA ILE A 97 12.81 -8.25 -7.87
C ILE A 97 12.68 -9.74 -8.19
N ASP A 98 13.45 -10.55 -7.46
CA ASP A 98 13.42 -12.02 -7.57
C ASP A 98 11.98 -12.51 -7.28
N PRO A 99 11.27 -13.10 -8.26
CA PRO A 99 9.88 -13.52 -8.09
C PRO A 99 9.69 -14.58 -6.99
N ASP A 100 10.75 -15.31 -6.64
CA ASP A 100 10.73 -16.40 -5.66
C ASP A 100 11.22 -15.94 -4.26
N TRP A 101 11.42 -14.64 -4.03
CA TRP A 101 11.76 -14.12 -2.70
C TRP A 101 10.76 -14.48 -1.59
N PRO A 102 9.43 -14.61 -1.83
CA PRO A 102 8.48 -14.96 -0.77
C PRO A 102 8.56 -16.43 -0.32
N THR A 103 9.13 -17.32 -1.14
CA THR A 103 9.28 -18.76 -0.86
C THR A 103 10.68 -19.14 -0.39
N ARG A 104 11.60 -18.17 -0.34
CA ARG A 104 12.94 -18.34 0.21
C ARG A 104 12.91 -18.56 1.72
N ASN A 105 13.24 -19.78 2.13
CA ASN A 105 13.27 -20.24 3.52
C ASN A 105 14.56 -19.83 4.28
N ASP A 106 15.39 -19.00 3.66
CA ASP A 106 16.72 -18.57 4.07
C ASP A 106 16.74 -17.16 4.71
N LEU A 107 15.57 -16.51 4.85
CA LEU A 107 15.43 -15.21 5.54
C LEU A 107 15.32 -15.31 7.08
N PHE A 108 15.29 -16.52 7.63
CA PHE A 108 15.19 -16.78 9.09
C PHE A 108 16.32 -17.69 9.63
N GLY A 109 17.47 -17.73 8.95
CA GLY A 109 18.69 -18.44 9.39
C GLY A 109 19.58 -17.60 10.29
#